data_AF-A0A6L3AHC1-F1
#
_entry.id   AF-A0A6L3AHC1-F1
#
_cell.length_a   1.000
_cell.length_b   1.000
_cell.length_c   1.000
_cell.angle_alpha   90.00
_cell.angle_beta   90.00
_cell.angle_gamma   90.00
#
_symmetry.space_group_name_H-M   'P 1'
#
loop_
_entity.id
_entity.type
_entity.pdbx_description
1 polymer ?
#
loop_
_entity_poly.entity_id
_entity_poly.type
_entity_poly.pdbx_seq_one_letter_code
_entity_poly.pdbx_strand_id
1 'polypeptide(L)'
;MTYENSRKIDVKQSNSTLDVPMKIVQFNPMHSKLAILYLTAVLFPLFLITTRIPIFASTILQVSGGSFHSIALKSDGTVLTWGQNMHGQLGDGTNTDRKIPVQVKDLNNVTAIAGGAWHSVALTSDGTVWTWGSNWAGQLGDGTTKSRNKPVQVNNLKNITAIASKGLHNLALKSDGTVWTWGRNR
;
A
#
# COMPACT_ATOMS: atom_id res chain seq x y z
N MET A 1 12.89 -25.57 78.90
CA MET A 1 11.89 -26.59 78.52
C MET A 1 10.58 -25.87 78.32
N THR A 2 10.22 -25.70 77.05
CA THR A 2 9.10 -24.94 76.50
C THR A 2 7.80 -25.75 76.60
N TYR A 3 6.71 -25.11 77.02
CA TYR A 3 5.34 -25.64 76.94
C TYR A 3 4.57 -24.84 75.89
N GLU A 4 4.33 -25.45 74.72
CA GLU A 4 3.39 -24.98 73.70
C GLU A 4 1.96 -25.39 74.11
N ASN A 5 1.04 -24.44 74.22
CA ASN A 5 0.22 -23.82 73.15
C ASN A 5 -1.09 -24.59 72.92
N SER A 6 -2.14 -24.12 73.60
CA SER A 6 -3.53 -24.46 73.31
C SER A 6 -4.27 -23.16 72.99
N ARG A 7 -4.92 -23.11 71.82
CA ARG A 7 -6.14 -22.32 71.58
C ARG A 7 -6.74 -22.68 70.22
N LYS A 8 -8.00 -23.15 70.27
CA LYS A 8 -8.94 -23.26 69.13
C LYS A 8 -9.09 -21.90 68.45
N ILE A 9 -9.11 -21.89 67.13
CA ILE A 9 -9.52 -20.73 66.33
C ILE A 9 -10.82 -21.10 65.64
N ASP A 10 -11.89 -20.40 66.02
CA ASP A 10 -13.21 -20.52 65.42
C ASP A 10 -13.26 -19.79 64.06
N VAL A 11 -13.87 -20.47 63.11
CA VAL A 11 -14.12 -20.04 61.73
C VAL A 11 -15.21 -18.98 61.72
N LYS A 12 -14.94 -17.81 61.12
CA LYS A 12 -15.98 -16.95 60.55
C LYS A 12 -15.61 -16.52 59.13
N GLN A 13 -16.34 -17.11 58.19
CA GLN A 13 -16.45 -16.73 56.77
C GLN A 13 -16.77 -15.24 56.64
N SER A 14 -15.94 -14.50 55.90
CA SER A 14 -16.24 -13.15 55.44
C SER A 14 -17.05 -13.21 54.15
N ASN A 15 -18.38 -13.27 54.26
CA ASN A 15 -19.28 -13.02 53.13
C ASN A 15 -19.64 -11.54 53.09
N SER A 16 -18.85 -10.74 52.38
CA SER A 16 -19.22 -9.36 52.03
C SER A 16 -19.98 -9.36 50.70
N THR A 17 -21.27 -9.68 50.75
CA THR A 17 -22.20 -9.36 49.67
C THR A 17 -22.65 -7.92 49.83
N LEU A 18 -22.07 -7.02 49.04
CA LEU A 18 -22.60 -5.66 48.86
C LEU A 18 -23.88 -5.78 48.04
N ASP A 19 -25.02 -5.90 48.73
CA ASP A 19 -26.35 -5.71 48.17
C ASP A 19 -26.51 -4.24 47.74
N VAL A 20 -26.25 -3.96 46.48
CA VAL A 20 -26.73 -2.72 45.84
C VAL A 20 -28.14 -3.02 45.35
N PRO A 21 -29.19 -2.41 45.92
CA PRO A 21 -30.56 -2.67 45.45
C PRO A 21 -30.70 -2.18 44.01
N MET A 22 -30.76 -3.13 43.08
CA MET A 22 -31.09 -2.88 41.68
C MET A 22 -32.54 -2.40 41.65
N LYS A 23 -32.74 -1.08 41.51
CA LYS A 23 -34.06 -0.54 41.14
C LYS A 23 -34.40 -1.10 39.76
N ILE A 24 -35.18 -2.19 39.73
CA ILE A 24 -35.85 -2.63 38.51
C ILE A 24 -36.88 -1.55 38.18
N VAL A 25 -36.56 -0.72 37.20
CA VAL A 25 -37.52 0.22 36.62
C VAL A 25 -38.59 -0.63 35.94
N GLN A 26 -39.78 -0.69 36.55
CA GLN A 26 -40.94 -1.33 35.95
C GLN A 26 -41.30 -0.59 34.65
N PHE A 27 -40.96 -1.18 33.50
CA PHE A 27 -41.41 -0.68 32.21
C PHE A 27 -42.88 -1.08 32.02
N ASN A 28 -43.77 -0.09 32.16
CA ASN A 28 -45.16 -0.24 31.77
C ASN A 28 -45.22 -0.53 30.25
N PRO A 29 -45.88 -1.60 29.79
CA PRO A 29 -46.02 -1.86 28.36
C PRO A 29 -46.95 -0.79 27.76
N MET A 30 -46.37 0.20 27.07
CA MET A 30 -47.15 1.15 26.29
C MET A 30 -47.80 0.43 25.11
N HIS A 31 -49.09 0.71 24.92
CA HIS A 31 -49.96 0.17 23.89
C HIS A 31 -49.30 0.10 22.49
N SER A 32 -49.57 -1.02 21.83
CA SER A 32 -48.84 -1.71 20.76
C SER A 32 -48.69 -1.02 19.40
N LYS A 33 -48.74 0.31 19.31
CA LYS A 33 -48.55 1.01 18.02
C LYS A 33 -47.43 2.05 18.01
N LEU A 34 -46.96 2.55 19.15
CA LEU A 34 -45.80 3.46 19.21
C LEU A 34 -44.45 2.76 19.41
N ALA A 35 -44.42 1.54 19.96
CA ALA A 35 -43.17 0.79 20.18
C ALA A 35 -42.46 0.39 18.86
N ILE A 36 -43.23 0.15 17.79
CA ILE A 36 -42.70 -0.24 16.48
C ILE A 36 -42.01 0.95 15.79
N LEU A 37 -42.44 2.19 16.05
CA LEU A 37 -41.80 3.39 15.49
C LEU A 37 -40.49 3.74 16.20
N TYR A 38 -40.36 3.42 17.49
CA TYR A 38 -39.10 3.63 18.22
C TYR A 38 -38.03 2.58 17.86
N LEU A 39 -38.43 1.36 17.51
CA LEU A 39 -37.48 0.32 17.11
C LEU A 39 -36.90 0.56 15.69
N THR A 40 -37.61 1.28 14.82
CA THR A 40 -37.08 1.67 13.50
C THR A 40 -36.35 3.01 13.52
N ALA A 41 -36.75 3.98 14.35
CA ALA A 41 -36.15 5.32 14.35
C ALA A 41 -34.82 5.46 15.12
N VAL A 42 -34.49 4.53 16.03
CA VAL A 42 -33.23 4.60 16.81
C VAL A 42 -32.18 3.59 16.33
N LEU A 43 -32.55 2.58 15.54
CA LEU A 43 -31.60 1.65 14.90
C LEU A 43 -31.21 2.04 13.47
N PHE A 44 -32.00 2.88 12.78
CA PHE A 44 -31.65 3.35 11.43
C PHE A 44 -30.50 4.39 11.36
N PRO A 45 -30.23 5.25 12.37
CA PRO A 45 -29.03 6.06 12.36
C PRO A 45 -27.79 5.32 12.91
N LEU A 46 -27.94 4.11 13.45
CA LEU A 46 -26.79 3.27 13.85
C LEU A 46 -26.31 2.35 12.72
N PHE A 47 -27.06 2.21 11.63
CA PHE A 47 -26.65 1.46 10.44
C PHE A 47 -25.72 2.23 9.48
N LEU A 48 -25.32 3.47 9.83
CA LEU A 48 -24.25 4.19 9.11
C LEU A 48 -22.92 4.26 9.87
N ILE A 49 -22.78 3.60 11.03
CA ILE A 49 -21.53 3.61 11.82
C ILE A 49 -20.81 2.23 11.77
N THR A 50 -21.45 1.21 11.19
CA THR A 50 -20.90 -0.17 11.07
C THR A 50 -20.32 -0.51 9.69
N THR A 51 -20.59 0.27 8.65
CA THR A 51 -19.83 0.15 7.39
C THR A 51 -18.48 0.80 7.60
N ARG A 52 -17.59 0.02 8.22
CA ARG A 52 -16.15 0.19 8.15
C ARG A 52 -15.83 0.72 6.76
N ILE A 53 -15.38 1.98 6.71
CA ILE A 53 -14.53 2.47 5.64
C ILE A 53 -13.55 1.32 5.38
N PRO A 54 -13.44 0.77 4.16
CA PRO A 54 -12.45 -0.23 3.89
C PRO A 54 -11.08 0.40 4.12
N ILE A 55 -10.54 0.18 5.31
CA ILE A 55 -9.17 0.46 5.70
C ILE A 55 -8.31 -0.38 4.74
N PHE A 56 -7.59 0.31 3.85
CA PHE A 56 -6.70 -0.18 2.78
C PHE A 56 -7.30 -0.61 1.42
N ALA A 57 -8.27 0.14 0.87
CA ALA A 57 -8.39 0.12 -0.60
C ALA A 57 -7.17 0.85 -1.20
N SER A 58 -6.21 0.12 -1.75
CA SER A 58 -5.11 0.73 -2.49
C SER A 58 -5.67 1.44 -3.72
N THR A 59 -5.51 2.76 -3.78
CA THR A 59 -5.93 3.58 -4.93
C THR A 59 -4.79 3.72 -5.93
N ILE A 60 -5.12 4.13 -7.16
CA ILE A 60 -4.10 4.53 -8.15
C ILE A 60 -3.70 5.98 -7.87
N LEU A 61 -2.42 6.22 -7.60
CA LEU A 61 -1.86 7.56 -7.37
C LEU A 61 -1.37 8.22 -8.65
N GLN A 62 -0.80 7.44 -9.56
CA GLN A 62 -0.20 7.94 -10.78
C GLN A 62 -0.40 6.95 -11.93
N VAL A 63 -0.54 7.48 -13.14
CA VAL A 63 -0.45 6.71 -14.38
C VAL A 63 0.58 7.34 -15.31
N SER A 64 1.24 6.52 -16.11
CA SER A 64 2.17 6.96 -17.15
C SER A 64 2.05 6.03 -18.36
N GLY A 65 2.18 6.59 -19.56
CA GLY A 65 2.27 5.81 -20.79
C GLY A 65 3.72 5.67 -21.24
N GLY A 66 4.06 4.49 -21.77
CA GLY A 66 5.12 4.36 -22.77
C GLY A 66 4.53 4.44 -24.18
N SER A 67 5.31 4.13 -25.21
CA SER A 67 4.77 4.13 -26.59
C SER A 67 3.77 3.01 -26.85
N PHE A 68 3.93 1.86 -26.17
CA PHE A 68 3.10 0.67 -26.42
C PHE A 68 2.69 -0.08 -25.14
N HIS A 69 2.94 0.50 -23.98
CA HIS A 69 2.56 -0.04 -22.68
C HIS A 69 2.12 1.08 -21.74
N SER A 70 1.42 0.69 -20.68
CA SER A 70 0.96 1.58 -19.63
C SER A 70 1.54 1.15 -18.29
N ILE A 71 1.70 2.12 -17.40
CA ILE A 71 2.23 1.95 -16.05
C ILE A 71 1.29 2.67 -15.08
N ALA A 72 0.93 2.03 -13.97
CA ALA A 72 0.18 2.64 -12.89
C ALA A 72 0.87 2.40 -11.55
N LEU A 73 0.89 3.44 -10.72
CA LEU A 73 1.40 3.40 -9.36
C LEU A 73 0.23 3.38 -8.39
N LYS A 74 0.22 2.40 -7.51
CA LYS A 74 -0.72 2.28 -6.40
C LYS A 74 -0.24 3.06 -5.16
N SER A 75 -1.17 3.39 -4.27
CA SER A 75 -0.89 4.08 -3.01
C SER A 75 -0.07 3.28 -2.01
N ASP A 76 0.02 1.96 -2.18
CA ASP A 76 0.88 1.06 -1.40
C ASP A 76 2.29 0.90 -1.99
N GLY A 77 2.63 1.65 -3.05
CA GLY A 77 3.93 1.57 -3.74
C GLY A 77 4.05 0.41 -4.74
N THR A 78 2.97 -0.34 -5.00
CA THR A 78 2.94 -1.37 -6.05
C THR A 78 2.86 -0.73 -7.43
N VAL A 79 3.61 -1.27 -8.40
CA VAL A 79 3.51 -0.87 -9.81
C VAL A 79 2.80 -1.94 -10.62
N LEU A 80 1.82 -1.50 -11.42
CA LEU A 80 1.12 -2.32 -12.39
C LEU A 80 1.49 -1.89 -13.81
N THR A 81 1.60 -2.84 -14.73
CA THR A 81 1.90 -2.60 -16.14
C THR A 81 1.01 -3.44 -17.05
N TRP A 82 0.72 -2.95 -18.26
CA TRP A 82 0.03 -3.72 -19.30
C TRP A 82 0.35 -3.18 -20.69
N GLY A 83 0.06 -3.95 -21.74
CA GLY A 83 0.35 -3.64 -23.12
C GLY A 83 1.39 -4.59 -23.73
N GLN A 84 2.17 -4.06 -24.68
CA GLN A 84 3.23 -4.80 -25.37
C GLN A 84 4.40 -5.07 -24.42
N ASN A 85 5.06 -6.23 -24.57
CA ASN A 85 6.16 -6.67 -23.69
C ASN A 85 7.34 -7.30 -24.43
N MET A 86 7.49 -7.08 -25.74
CA MET A 86 8.55 -7.72 -26.54
C MET A 86 9.97 -7.49 -25.98
N HIS A 87 10.21 -6.38 -25.30
CA HIS A 87 11.51 -6.04 -24.70
C HIS A 87 11.54 -6.18 -23.19
N GLY A 88 10.48 -6.69 -22.56
CA GLY A 88 10.38 -6.82 -21.12
C GLY A 88 9.90 -5.54 -20.40
N GLN A 89 9.30 -4.58 -21.11
CA GLN A 89 8.85 -3.30 -20.57
C GLN A 89 7.76 -3.39 -19.50
N LEU A 90 7.14 -4.57 -19.33
CA LEU A 90 6.18 -4.81 -18.26
C LEU A 90 6.85 -5.21 -16.93
N GLY A 91 8.09 -5.69 -16.93
CA GLY A 91 8.83 -5.96 -15.68
C GLY A 91 8.32 -7.17 -14.89
N ASP A 92 7.48 -8.03 -15.48
CA ASP A 92 6.86 -9.19 -14.83
C ASP A 92 7.71 -10.47 -14.91
N GLY A 93 8.96 -10.34 -15.37
CA GLY A 93 9.89 -11.44 -15.61
C GLY A 93 9.66 -12.19 -16.92
N THR A 94 8.82 -11.67 -17.81
CA THR A 94 8.51 -12.29 -19.11
C THR A 94 8.68 -11.29 -20.26
N ASN A 95 8.57 -11.80 -21.50
CA ASN A 95 8.51 -10.98 -22.71
C ASN A 95 7.15 -11.14 -23.43
N THR A 96 6.11 -11.49 -22.67
CA THR A 96 4.78 -11.77 -23.21
C THR A 96 3.85 -10.61 -22.92
N ASP A 97 3.10 -10.18 -23.94
CA ASP A 97 2.12 -9.10 -23.82
C ASP A 97 1.05 -9.38 -22.77
N ARG A 98 0.47 -8.31 -22.22
CA ARG A 98 -0.59 -8.39 -21.22
C ARG A 98 -1.72 -7.45 -21.60
N LYS A 99 -2.92 -7.99 -21.78
CA LYS A 99 -4.13 -7.18 -22.02
C LYS A 99 -4.73 -6.61 -20.73
N ILE A 100 -4.32 -7.14 -19.59
CA ILE A 100 -4.76 -6.73 -18.25
C ILE A 100 -3.54 -6.34 -17.41
N PRO A 101 -3.71 -5.45 -16.40
CA PRO A 101 -2.63 -5.07 -15.49
C PRO A 101 -1.98 -6.29 -14.83
N VAL A 102 -0.65 -6.34 -14.90
CA VAL A 102 0.20 -7.29 -14.16
C VAL A 102 1.10 -6.51 -13.22
N GLN A 103 1.41 -7.07 -12.06
CA GLN A 103 2.33 -6.46 -11.12
C GLN A 103 3.78 -6.62 -11.60
N VAL A 104 4.55 -5.53 -11.49
CA VAL A 104 6.02 -5.56 -11.66
C VAL A 104 6.63 -6.38 -10.53
N LYS A 105 7.49 -7.35 -10.86
CA LYS A 105 8.11 -8.21 -9.86
C LYS A 105 9.31 -7.55 -9.20
N ASP A 106 9.59 -7.94 -7.96
CA ASP A 106 10.82 -7.61 -7.23
C ASP A 106 11.05 -6.09 -7.05
N LEU A 107 9.97 -5.29 -7.05
CA LEU A 107 10.01 -3.84 -6.88
C LEU A 107 8.93 -3.38 -5.90
N ASN A 108 9.33 -2.65 -4.86
CA ASN A 108 8.46 -2.18 -3.78
C ASN A 108 8.79 -0.72 -3.44
N ASN A 109 7.93 -0.07 -2.65
CA ASN A 109 8.14 1.29 -2.13
C ASN A 109 8.34 2.35 -3.24
N VAL A 110 7.65 2.19 -4.38
CA VAL A 110 7.71 3.14 -5.48
C VAL A 110 6.93 4.40 -5.13
N THR A 111 7.52 5.56 -5.43
CA THR A 111 6.93 6.88 -5.16
C THR A 111 6.64 7.67 -6.44
N ALA A 112 7.33 7.35 -7.54
CA ALA A 112 7.03 7.92 -8.86
C ALA A 112 7.34 6.93 -9.98
N ILE A 113 6.62 7.08 -11.10
CA ILE A 113 6.80 6.27 -12.31
C ILE A 113 6.95 7.16 -13.55
N ALA A 114 7.63 6.65 -14.58
CA ALA A 114 7.69 7.28 -15.90
C ALA A 114 7.84 6.21 -17.01
N GLY A 115 7.19 6.43 -18.14
CA GLY A 115 7.24 5.54 -19.31
C GLY A 115 8.10 6.12 -20.43
N GLY A 116 9.03 5.31 -20.94
CA GLY A 116 9.77 5.57 -22.18
C GLY A 116 9.11 4.88 -23.38
N ALA A 117 9.80 4.82 -24.52
CA ALA A 117 9.24 4.20 -25.73
C ALA A 117 8.99 2.70 -25.55
N TRP A 118 10.02 1.98 -25.08
CA TRP A 118 9.98 0.54 -24.83
C TRP A 118 10.63 0.16 -23.50
N HIS A 119 10.69 1.11 -22.57
CA HIS A 119 11.26 0.93 -21.24
C HIS A 119 10.42 1.68 -20.21
N SER A 120 10.63 1.34 -18.95
CA SER A 120 9.92 1.87 -17.80
C SER A 120 10.92 2.33 -16.76
N VAL A 121 10.54 3.34 -15.98
CA VAL A 121 11.36 3.95 -14.94
C VAL A 121 10.51 4.08 -13.67
N ALA A 122 11.08 3.77 -12.52
CA ALA A 122 10.50 3.97 -11.22
C ALA A 122 11.50 4.63 -10.26
N LEU A 123 10.99 5.51 -9.40
CA LEU A 123 11.70 6.07 -8.27
C LEU A 123 11.16 5.42 -7.00
N THR A 124 12.04 4.92 -6.16
CA THR A 124 11.69 4.37 -4.84
C THR A 124 11.90 5.40 -3.73
N SER A 125 11.24 5.18 -2.59
CA SER A 125 11.29 6.10 -1.44
C SER A 125 12.69 6.28 -0.82
N ASP A 126 13.61 5.36 -1.08
CA ASP A 126 15.03 5.46 -0.70
C ASP A 126 15.86 6.34 -1.65
N GLY A 127 15.23 6.97 -2.64
CA GLY A 127 15.88 7.87 -3.60
C GLY A 127 16.68 7.16 -4.67
N THR A 128 16.46 5.85 -4.89
CA THR A 128 17.06 5.09 -5.98
C THR A 128 16.14 4.99 -7.20
N VAL A 129 16.74 4.88 -8.39
CA VAL A 129 16.00 4.77 -9.65
C VAL A 129 16.16 3.36 -10.21
N TRP A 130 15.04 2.78 -10.62
CA TRP A 130 14.93 1.45 -11.20
C TRP A 130 14.38 1.55 -12.61
N THR A 131 14.90 0.72 -13.50
CA THR A 131 14.50 0.70 -14.90
C THR A 131 14.34 -0.73 -15.41
N TRP A 132 13.50 -0.93 -16.42
CA TRP A 132 13.36 -2.20 -17.12
C TRP A 132 12.83 -2.01 -18.53
N GLY A 133 12.91 -3.05 -19.34
CA GLY A 133 12.54 -3.07 -20.76
C GLY A 133 13.75 -2.98 -21.67
N SER A 134 13.57 -2.25 -22.77
CA SER A 134 14.55 -2.08 -23.84
C SER A 134 15.78 -1.30 -23.39
N ASN A 135 16.99 -1.77 -23.76
CA ASN A 135 18.25 -1.15 -23.35
C ASN A 135 19.25 -0.90 -24.50
N TRP A 136 18.83 -1.00 -25.75
CA TRP A 136 19.76 -0.93 -26.89
C TRP A 136 20.49 0.43 -27.03
N ALA A 137 20.00 1.49 -26.38
CA ALA A 137 20.67 2.79 -26.32
C ALA A 137 21.16 3.16 -24.91
N GLY A 138 21.25 2.19 -23.99
CA GLY A 138 21.61 2.44 -22.60
C GLY A 138 20.48 3.08 -21.79
N GLN A 139 19.21 2.89 -22.18
CA GLN A 139 18.06 3.48 -21.48
C GLN A 139 17.94 3.03 -20.01
N LEU A 140 18.51 1.87 -19.65
CA LEU A 140 18.43 1.34 -18.30
C LEU A 140 19.50 1.91 -17.36
N GLY A 141 20.60 2.45 -17.90
CA GLY A 141 21.67 3.03 -17.08
C GLY A 141 22.36 2.03 -16.14
N ASP A 142 22.24 0.73 -16.40
CA ASP A 142 22.83 -0.37 -15.61
C ASP A 142 24.27 -0.71 -16.03
N GLY A 143 24.90 0.15 -16.85
CA GLY A 143 26.23 -0.07 -17.42
C GLY A 143 26.25 -1.07 -18.59
N THR A 144 25.08 -1.51 -19.07
CA THR A 144 24.96 -2.44 -20.19
C THR A 144 24.06 -1.86 -21.29
N THR A 145 23.96 -2.61 -22.40
CA THR A 145 22.96 -2.38 -23.46
C THR A 145 21.98 -3.56 -23.59
N LYS A 146 21.92 -4.42 -22.58
CA LYS A 146 21.07 -5.61 -22.57
C LYS A 146 19.69 -5.29 -21.98
N SER A 147 18.64 -5.60 -22.73
CA SER A 147 17.25 -5.46 -22.23
C SER A 147 17.00 -6.33 -21.00
N ARG A 148 16.16 -5.85 -20.09
CA ARG A 148 15.82 -6.54 -18.84
C ARG A 148 14.31 -6.67 -18.71
N ASN A 149 13.81 -7.88 -18.47
CA ASN A 149 12.39 -8.12 -18.20
C ASN A 149 12.03 -8.08 -16.71
N LYS A 150 13.00 -7.70 -15.87
CA LYS A 150 12.84 -7.39 -14.45
C LYS A 150 13.51 -6.04 -14.17
N PRO A 151 13.04 -5.31 -13.15
CA PRO A 151 13.70 -4.09 -12.68
C PRO A 151 15.18 -4.29 -12.39
N VAL A 152 16.00 -3.34 -12.85
CA VAL A 152 17.41 -3.19 -12.51
C VAL A 152 17.64 -1.78 -12.01
N GLN A 153 18.50 -1.62 -11.02
CA GLN A 153 18.85 -0.31 -10.49
C GLN A 153 19.79 0.44 -11.46
N VAL A 154 19.58 1.74 -11.62
CA VAL A 154 20.50 2.63 -12.34
C VAL A 154 21.79 2.78 -11.55
N ASN A 155 22.94 2.59 -12.20
CA ASN A 155 24.23 2.65 -11.52
C ASN A 155 24.56 4.07 -11.03
N ASN A 156 25.12 4.16 -9.83
CA ASN A 156 25.68 5.40 -9.26
C ASN A 156 24.69 6.58 -9.17
N LEU A 157 23.38 6.31 -9.22
CA LEU A 157 22.32 7.32 -9.11
C LEU A 157 21.56 7.16 -7.79
N LYS A 158 21.70 8.13 -6.90
CA LYS A 158 21.08 8.18 -5.56
C LYS A 158 20.59 9.58 -5.23
N ASN A 159 19.77 9.70 -4.19
CA ASN A 159 19.18 10.94 -3.69
C ASN A 159 18.30 11.62 -4.75
N ILE A 160 17.57 10.82 -5.53
CA ILE A 160 16.65 11.33 -6.56
C ILE A 160 15.32 11.73 -5.93
N THR A 161 14.80 12.88 -6.35
CA THR A 161 13.53 13.44 -5.88
C THR A 161 12.47 13.48 -6.99
N ALA A 162 12.88 13.48 -8.26
CA ALA A 162 11.96 13.41 -9.39
C ALA A 162 12.59 12.70 -10.59
N ILE A 163 11.74 12.08 -11.41
CA ILE A 163 12.12 11.39 -12.65
C ILE A 163 11.23 11.83 -13.81
N ALA A 164 11.78 11.81 -15.02
CA ALA A 164 11.02 11.95 -16.27
C ALA A 164 11.62 11.05 -17.35
N SER A 165 10.78 10.56 -18.26
CA SER A 165 11.20 9.73 -19.39
C SER A 165 10.41 10.09 -20.63
N LYS A 166 11.10 10.15 -21.78
CA LYS A 166 10.45 10.32 -23.07
C LYS A 166 11.31 9.71 -24.17
N GLY A 167 10.69 8.94 -25.05
CA GLY A 167 11.39 8.28 -26.15
C GLY A 167 12.46 7.32 -25.61
N LEU A 168 13.73 7.66 -25.78
CA LEU A 168 14.87 6.79 -25.46
C LEU A 168 15.84 7.39 -24.44
N HIS A 169 15.46 8.49 -23.79
CA HIS A 169 16.27 9.12 -22.75
C HIS A 169 15.45 9.36 -21.49
N ASN A 170 16.16 9.53 -20.39
CA ASN A 170 15.61 9.72 -19.06
C ASN A 170 16.28 10.91 -18.39
N LEU A 171 15.56 11.51 -17.45
CA LEU A 171 16.04 12.59 -16.61
C LEU A 171 15.77 12.23 -15.14
N ALA A 172 16.68 12.58 -14.26
CA ALA A 172 16.50 12.50 -12.82
C ALA A 172 16.99 13.78 -12.16
N LEU A 173 16.17 14.33 -11.26
CA LEU A 173 16.52 15.47 -10.41
C LEU A 173 17.01 14.93 -9.07
N LYS A 174 18.21 15.35 -8.67
CA LYS A 174 18.76 15.08 -7.34
C LYS A 174 18.25 16.09 -6.32
N SER A 175 18.31 15.71 -5.05
CA SER A 175 18.00 16.59 -3.92
C SER A 175 18.92 17.82 -3.81
N ASP A 176 20.11 17.76 -4.40
CA ASP A 176 21.04 18.90 -4.51
C ASP A 176 20.70 19.87 -5.66
N GLY A 177 19.62 19.62 -6.40
CA GLY A 177 19.18 20.44 -7.53
C GLY A 177 19.83 20.10 -8.87
N THR A 178 20.78 19.16 -8.92
CA THR A 178 21.42 18.75 -10.18
C THR A 178 20.53 17.81 -10.99
N VAL A 179 20.55 17.96 -12.32
CA VAL A 179 19.82 17.09 -13.25
C VAL A 179 20.80 16.16 -13.95
N TRP A 180 20.47 14.87 -13.94
CA TRP A 180 21.20 13.82 -14.63
C TRP A 180 20.37 13.28 -15.79
N THR A 181 21.05 12.97 -16.90
CA THR A 181 20.40 12.37 -18.07
C THR A 181 21.15 11.12 -18.52
N TRP A 182 20.42 10.14 -19.04
CA TRP A 182 21.01 8.93 -19.64
C TRP A 182 20.11 8.35 -20.73
N GLY A 183 20.65 7.45 -21.53
CA GLY A 183 20.03 6.94 -22.76
C GLY A 183 20.45 7.73 -23.99
N ARG A 184 19.59 7.75 -25.01
CA ARG A 184 19.91 8.40 -26.30
C ARG A 184 19.59 9.89 -26.27
N ASN A 185 20.61 10.70 -26.00
CA ASN A 185 20.57 12.16 -26.14
C ASN A 185 20.97 12.51 -27.58
N ARG A 186 20.01 12.95 -28.40
CA ARG A 186 20.25 13.55 -29.71
C ARG A 186 19.69 14.95 -29.74
#